data_AF-A0A499VDT2-F1
#
_entry.id   AF-A0A499VDT2-F1
#
_cell.length_a   1.000
_cell.length_b   1.000
_cell.length_c   1.000
_cell.angle_alpha   90.00
_cell.angle_beta   90.00
_cell.angle_gamma   90.00
#
_symmetry.space_group_name_H-M   'P 1'
#
loop_
_entity.id
_entity.type
_entity.pdbx_description
1 polymer ?
#
loop_
_entity_poly.entity_id
_entity_poly.type
_entity_poly.pdbx_seq_one_letter_code
_entity_poly.pdbx_strand_id
1 'polypeptide(L)'
;MNHSSRLPRWGASTLTLLLLLATACSQHDDTAPDDRIAPKARTYLTAALDLIPKRALNRGEVDWPEVRRTAFTQAVDARKPSGTYPAIEGVLSALGDGHSHFLSPAAAKQSSETSLETIPGLVAKRLRSGPGYVALPGVQGSTHTYDTYVRQGRGAVAAADRKGACGWVVDLRGKEGGSRRTADGLVSRLRRL
;
A
#
# COMPACT_ATOMS: atom_id res chain seq x y z
N MET A 1 26.97 98.24 -28.50
CA MET A 1 27.12 98.63 -27.08
C MET A 1 26.33 97.63 -26.24
N ASN A 2 26.97 96.74 -25.48
CA ASN A 2 27.69 96.93 -24.21
C ASN A 2 26.76 96.91 -22.98
N HIS A 3 27.25 96.24 -21.93
CA HIS A 3 26.76 96.10 -20.56
C HIS A 3 25.68 95.02 -20.34
N SER A 4 26.02 93.84 -19.82
CA SER A 4 26.60 93.53 -18.49
C SER A 4 25.80 94.13 -17.34
N SER A 5 25.07 93.27 -16.63
CA SER A 5 24.73 93.45 -15.22
C SER A 5 24.75 92.10 -14.51
N ARG A 6 25.75 91.96 -13.66
CA ARG A 6 25.97 90.92 -12.64
C ARG A 6 25.04 91.20 -11.45
N LEU A 7 24.50 90.20 -10.73
CA LEU A 7 24.95 89.60 -9.46
C LEU A 7 23.68 89.10 -8.71
N PRO A 8 23.71 88.42 -7.55
CA PRO A 8 24.71 87.51 -6.95
C PRO A 8 24.10 86.17 -6.45
N ARG A 9 25.02 85.31 -5.97
CA ARG A 9 24.85 84.05 -5.21
C ARG A 9 24.07 84.29 -3.91
N TRP A 10 23.36 83.27 -3.39
CA TRP A 10 23.23 82.83 -1.96
C TRP A 10 22.85 81.33 -2.01
N GLY A 11 23.61 80.42 -1.38
CA GLY A 11 23.40 79.98 0.00
C GLY A 11 22.54 78.71 -0.01
N ALA A 12 23.15 77.52 -0.03
CA ALA A 12 23.44 76.70 1.16
C ALA A 12 22.29 75.73 1.52
N SER A 13 22.67 74.45 1.51
CA SER A 13 22.37 73.45 2.56
C SER A 13 20.95 72.83 2.68
N THR A 14 20.94 71.54 2.33
CA THR A 14 20.41 70.41 3.13
C THR A 14 18.97 70.45 3.65
N LEU A 15 18.13 69.53 3.17
CA LEU A 15 17.34 68.69 4.08
C LEU A 15 16.97 67.36 3.41
N THR A 16 17.71 66.32 3.79
CA THR A 16 17.41 64.92 3.47
C THR A 16 16.18 64.49 4.27
N LEU A 17 15.03 64.38 3.61
CA LEU A 17 13.82 63.82 4.22
C LEU A 17 13.86 62.28 4.09
N LEU A 18 14.48 61.63 5.08
CA LEU A 18 14.44 60.19 5.26
C LEU A 18 13.06 59.80 5.85
N LEU A 19 12.13 59.44 4.97
CA LEU A 19 10.86 58.83 5.36
C LEU A 19 11.13 57.36 5.75
N LEU A 20 11.25 57.09 7.05
CA LEU A 20 11.28 55.74 7.59
C LEU A 20 9.88 55.11 7.49
N LEU A 21 9.60 54.45 6.37
CA LEU A 21 8.51 53.49 6.25
C LEU A 21 8.86 52.27 7.11
N ALA A 22 8.35 52.23 8.34
CA ALA A 22 8.30 51.00 9.12
C ALA A 22 7.26 50.06 8.49
N THR A 23 7.63 49.39 7.40
CA THR A 23 6.93 48.18 6.95
C THR A 23 7.16 47.12 8.02
N ALA A 24 6.17 46.94 8.89
CA ALA A 24 6.11 45.79 9.76
C ALA A 24 6.03 44.54 8.88
N CYS A 25 7.15 43.87 8.68
CA CYS A 25 7.17 42.50 8.18
C CYS A 25 6.47 41.65 9.24
N SER A 26 5.19 41.36 9.04
CA SER A 26 4.57 40.21 9.68
C SER A 26 5.39 39.00 9.25
N GLN A 27 6.19 38.46 10.18
CA GLN A 27 6.77 37.14 10.01
C GLN A 27 5.58 36.17 9.99
N HIS A 28 5.13 35.82 8.78
CA HIS A 28 4.41 34.58 8.60
C HIS A 28 5.44 33.52 8.97
N ASP A 29 5.27 32.89 10.13
CA ASP A 29 5.98 31.66 10.45
C ASP A 29 5.51 30.62 9.44
N ASP A 30 6.13 30.63 8.26
CA ASP A 30 6.12 29.52 7.31
C ASP A 30 6.83 28.37 8.00
N THR A 31 6.12 27.71 8.91
CA THR A 31 6.45 26.36 9.31
C THR A 31 6.51 25.58 8.00
N ALA A 32 7.71 25.21 7.57
CA ALA A 32 7.92 24.51 6.32
C ALA A 32 6.87 23.39 6.19
N PRO A 33 6.28 23.15 5.01
CA PRO A 33 5.26 22.11 4.81
C PRO A 33 5.65 20.74 5.38
N ASP A 34 6.96 20.54 5.58
CA ASP A 34 7.61 19.36 6.12
C ASP A 34 7.33 19.08 7.61
N ASP A 35 6.98 20.08 8.42
CA ASP A 35 6.82 19.93 9.88
C ASP A 35 5.37 19.67 10.33
N ARG A 36 4.42 19.65 9.37
CA ARG A 36 2.99 19.42 9.67
C ARG A 36 2.66 17.94 9.90
N ILE A 37 3.53 17.05 9.42
CA ILE A 37 3.44 15.61 9.65
C ILE A 37 4.24 15.26 10.91
N ALA A 38 3.60 14.61 11.88
CA ALA A 38 4.30 14.19 13.09
C ALA A 38 5.49 13.26 12.74
N PRO A 39 6.65 13.37 13.41
CA PRO A 39 7.87 12.64 13.04
C PRO A 39 7.65 11.12 12.87
N LYS A 40 6.88 10.50 13.77
CA LYS A 40 6.56 9.07 13.68
C LYS A 40 5.73 8.70 12.46
N ALA A 41 4.78 9.55 12.06
CA ALA A 41 3.98 9.36 10.85
C ALA A 41 4.84 9.54 9.60
N ARG A 42 5.67 10.59 9.57
CA ARG A 42 6.62 10.87 8.49
C ARG A 42 7.60 9.71 8.26
N THR A 43 8.21 9.20 9.32
CA THR A 43 9.11 8.03 9.26
C THR A 43 8.40 6.80 8.70
N TYR A 44 7.16 6.54 9.14
CA TYR A 44 6.39 5.40 8.65
C TYR A 44 6.08 5.50 7.16
N LEU A 45 5.58 6.66 6.71
CA LEU A 45 5.30 6.91 5.30
C LEU A 45 6.58 6.80 4.46
N THR A 46 7.66 7.42 4.91
CA THR A 46 8.96 7.40 4.22
C THR A 46 9.47 5.97 4.04
N ALA A 47 9.41 5.15 5.09
CA ALA A 47 9.83 3.75 5.02
C ALA A 47 9.01 2.95 3.98
N ALA A 48 7.70 3.20 3.89
CA ALA A 48 6.86 2.58 2.86
C ALA A 48 7.26 3.05 1.45
N LEU A 49 7.39 4.36 1.24
CA LEU A 49 7.75 4.97 -0.05
C LEU A 49 9.16 4.59 -0.52
N ASP A 50 10.06 4.23 0.39
CA ASP A 50 11.40 3.75 0.04
C ASP A 50 11.41 2.23 -0.25
N LEU A 51 10.47 1.47 0.32
CA LEU A 51 10.39 0.01 0.16
C LEU A 51 9.69 -0.40 -1.13
N ILE A 52 8.54 0.21 -1.42
CA ILE A 52 7.70 -0.13 -2.58
C ILE A 52 8.49 -0.10 -3.91
N PRO A 53 9.21 0.97 -4.29
CA PRO A 53 9.94 1.03 -5.56
C PRO A 53 11.05 -0.02 -5.68
N LYS A 54 11.61 -0.48 -4.56
CA LYS A 54 12.67 -1.50 -4.54
C LYS A 54 12.14 -2.92 -4.79
N ARG A 55 10.84 -3.15 -4.62
CA ARG A 55 10.23 -4.48 -4.61
C ARG A 55 9.14 -4.67 -5.65
N ALA A 56 8.49 -3.60 -6.10
CA ALA A 56 7.38 -3.68 -7.04
C ALA A 56 7.84 -4.20 -8.41
N LEU A 57 6.98 -5.04 -9.02
CA LEU A 57 7.20 -5.57 -10.36
C LEU A 57 7.07 -4.44 -11.40
N ASN A 58 5.97 -3.69 -11.33
CA ASN A 58 5.66 -2.57 -12.24
C ASN A 58 6.40 -1.27 -11.90
N ARG A 59 7.52 -1.36 -11.16
CA ARG A 59 8.23 -0.16 -10.67
C ARG A 59 8.74 0.78 -11.77
N GLY A 60 8.91 0.29 -12.99
CA GLY A 60 9.35 1.10 -14.14
C GLY A 60 8.24 1.93 -14.78
N GLU A 61 6.98 1.68 -14.43
CA GLU A 61 5.80 2.33 -15.02
C GLU A 61 5.30 3.51 -14.17
N VAL A 62 5.92 3.74 -13.02
CA VAL A 62 5.46 4.72 -12.02
C VAL A 62 6.36 5.96 -12.01
N ASP A 63 5.74 7.14 -12.08
CA ASP A 63 6.39 8.41 -11.77
C ASP A 63 6.57 8.55 -10.25
N TRP A 64 7.70 8.04 -9.76
CA TRP A 64 8.01 8.03 -8.33
C TRP A 64 8.12 9.43 -7.69
N PRO A 65 8.75 10.43 -8.32
CA PRO A 65 8.71 11.80 -7.82
C PRO A 65 7.29 12.31 -7.58
N GLU A 66 6.39 12.14 -8.55
CA GLU A 66 5.01 12.64 -8.47
C GLU A 66 4.18 11.88 -7.42
N VAL A 67 4.29 10.55 -7.41
CA VAL A 67 3.60 9.71 -6.42
C VAL A 67 4.07 10.03 -5.00
N ARG A 68 5.37 10.26 -4.81
CA ARG A 68 5.94 10.64 -3.50
C ARG A 68 5.38 11.99 -3.05
N ARG A 69 5.36 12.98 -3.93
CA ARG A 69 4.79 14.31 -3.64
C ARG A 69 3.32 14.20 -3.22
N THR A 70 2.52 13.48 -4.01
CA THR A 70 1.10 13.26 -3.74
C THR A 70 0.88 12.57 -2.40
N ALA A 71 1.67 11.55 -2.08
CA ALA A 71 1.58 10.83 -0.80
C ALA A 71 1.85 11.75 0.41
N PHE A 72 2.85 12.62 0.34
CA PHE A 72 3.13 13.60 1.40
C PHE A 72 2.04 14.67 1.51
N THR A 73 1.45 15.11 0.40
CA THR A 73 0.30 16.02 0.41
C THR A 73 -0.91 15.37 1.10
N GLN A 74 -1.21 14.11 0.79
CA GLN A 74 -2.31 13.37 1.41
C GLN A 74 -2.11 13.14 2.91
N ALA A 75 -0.87 13.04 3.36
CA ALA A 75 -0.52 12.79 4.76
C ALA A 75 -0.19 14.07 5.55
N VAL A 76 -0.40 15.27 4.99
CA VAL A 76 0.12 16.55 5.51
C VAL A 76 -0.21 16.83 6.98
N ASP A 77 -1.33 16.33 7.50
CA ASP A 77 -1.74 16.49 8.91
C ASP A 77 -1.69 15.20 9.73
N ALA A 78 -1.02 14.16 9.24
CA ALA A 78 -0.93 12.88 9.94
C ALA A 78 -0.15 13.03 11.26
N ARG A 79 -0.87 12.90 12.39
CA ARG A 79 -0.29 12.93 13.74
C ARG A 79 0.24 11.59 14.23
N LYS A 80 -0.13 10.49 13.56
CA LYS A 80 0.25 9.11 13.87
C LYS A 80 0.36 8.27 12.59
N PRO A 81 1.07 7.12 12.60
CA PRO A 81 1.22 6.28 11.42
C PRO A 81 -0.08 5.95 10.69
N SER A 82 -1.18 5.72 11.41
CA SER A 82 -2.46 5.40 10.75
C SER A 82 -3.04 6.54 9.91
N GLY A 83 -2.63 7.78 10.13
CA GLY A 83 -2.98 8.90 9.26
C GLY A 83 -2.28 8.86 7.89
N THR A 84 -1.30 7.96 7.71
CA THR A 84 -0.56 7.81 6.44
C THR A 84 -1.07 6.65 5.58
N TYR A 85 -1.96 5.81 6.11
CA TYR A 85 -2.41 4.60 5.42
C TYR A 85 -3.10 4.91 4.07
N PRO A 86 -3.99 5.91 3.95
CA PRO A 86 -4.58 6.25 2.66
C PRO A 86 -3.53 6.66 1.60
N ALA A 87 -2.46 7.34 2.03
CA ALA A 87 -1.36 7.72 1.13
C ALA A 87 -0.57 6.50 0.62
N ILE A 88 -0.34 5.51 1.50
CA ILE A 88 0.33 4.26 1.13
C ILE A 88 -0.55 3.43 0.20
N GLU A 89 -1.85 3.38 0.44
CA GLU A 89 -2.83 2.71 -0.44
C GLU A 89 -2.86 3.35 -1.83
N GLY A 90 -2.81 4.70 -1.91
CA GLY A 90 -2.70 5.42 -3.17
C GLY A 90 -1.45 5.06 -3.96
N VAL A 91 -0.29 4.96 -3.28
CA VAL A 91 0.98 4.57 -3.90
C VAL A 91 0.93 3.14 -4.43
N LEU A 92 0.36 2.20 -3.67
CA LEU A 92 0.20 0.81 -4.12
C LEU A 92 -0.78 0.71 -5.29
N SER A 93 -1.83 1.53 -5.30
CA SER A 93 -2.80 1.59 -6.40
C SER A 93 -2.16 2.11 -7.69
N ALA A 94 -1.22 3.06 -7.59
CA ALA A 94 -0.48 3.60 -8.73
C ALA A 94 0.40 2.56 -9.45
N LEU A 95 0.68 1.41 -8.83
CA LEU A 95 1.37 0.29 -9.48
C LEU A 95 0.53 -0.37 -10.58
N GLY A 96 -0.80 -0.20 -10.56
CA GLY A 96 -1.71 -0.74 -11.58
C GLY A 96 -1.72 -2.27 -11.67
N ASP A 97 -1.19 -2.99 -10.67
CA ASP A 97 -0.97 -4.44 -10.74
C ASP A 97 -2.16 -5.27 -10.19
N GLY A 98 -3.14 -4.63 -9.55
CA GLY A 98 -4.32 -5.27 -8.98
C GLY A 98 -4.05 -6.23 -7.80
N HIS A 99 -2.80 -6.35 -7.36
CA HIS A 99 -2.37 -7.32 -6.34
C HIS A 99 -1.65 -6.69 -5.16
N SER A 100 -1.12 -5.48 -5.32
CA SER A 100 -0.49 -4.70 -4.28
C SER A 100 -1.55 -3.99 -3.43
N HIS A 101 -1.60 -4.32 -2.14
CA HIS A 101 -2.54 -3.71 -1.19
C HIS A 101 -1.90 -3.55 0.18
N PHE A 102 -2.38 -2.55 0.92
CA PHE A 102 -1.94 -2.30 2.28
C PHE A 102 -2.85 -3.03 3.26
N LEU A 103 -2.28 -3.73 4.25
CA LEU A 103 -3.01 -4.24 5.40
C LEU A 103 -2.65 -3.39 6.62
N SER A 104 -3.65 -2.76 7.23
CA SER A 104 -3.46 -2.10 8.52
C SER A 104 -2.98 -3.12 9.57
N PRO A 105 -2.27 -2.68 10.63
CA PRO A 105 -1.83 -3.59 11.69
C PRO A 105 -2.97 -4.41 12.31
N ALA A 106 -4.15 -3.80 12.47
CA ALA A 106 -5.34 -4.48 12.98
C ALA A 106 -5.85 -5.55 12.01
N ALA A 107 -5.95 -5.23 10.70
CA ALA A 107 -6.37 -6.17 9.68
C ALA A 107 -5.38 -7.33 9.51
N ALA A 108 -4.07 -7.05 9.53
CA ALA A 108 -3.02 -8.06 9.48
C ALA A 108 -3.10 -9.00 10.69
N LYS A 109 -3.29 -8.46 11.90
CA LYS A 109 -3.48 -9.25 13.12
C LYS A 109 -4.71 -10.15 13.02
N GLN A 110 -5.87 -9.59 12.66
CA GLN A 110 -7.11 -10.34 12.52
C GLN A 110 -6.99 -11.48 11.49
N SER A 111 -6.37 -11.21 10.34
CA SER A 111 -6.10 -12.23 9.31
C SER A 111 -5.23 -13.36 9.86
N SER A 112 -4.20 -13.03 10.66
CA SER A 112 -3.29 -14.03 11.24
C SER A 112 -3.88 -14.85 12.38
N GLU A 113 -4.86 -14.33 13.12
CA GLU A 113 -5.46 -14.99 14.28
C GLU A 113 -6.71 -15.82 13.93
N THR A 114 -7.35 -15.52 12.80
CA THR A 114 -8.57 -16.22 12.35
C THR A 114 -8.27 -17.69 12.07
N SER A 115 -8.86 -18.58 12.87
CA SER A 115 -8.65 -20.02 12.80
C SER A 115 -9.93 -20.72 12.36
N LEU A 116 -9.83 -21.58 11.35
CA LEU A 116 -10.93 -22.37 10.84
C LEU A 116 -10.78 -23.84 11.25
N GLU A 117 -11.80 -24.36 11.91
CA GLU A 117 -11.91 -25.79 12.23
C GLU A 117 -12.44 -26.62 11.05
N THR A 118 -13.15 -25.98 10.13
CA THR A 118 -13.65 -26.57 8.89
C THR A 118 -13.46 -25.60 7.74
N ILE A 119 -13.08 -26.11 6.58
CA ILE A 119 -12.91 -25.29 5.37
C ILE A 119 -14.23 -25.25 4.59
N PRO A 120 -14.94 -24.10 4.58
CA PRO A 120 -16.18 -23.97 3.83
C PRO A 120 -15.92 -24.14 2.33
N GLY A 121 -16.74 -24.94 1.66
CA GLY A 121 -16.64 -25.16 0.21
C GLY A 121 -15.57 -26.18 -0.22
N LEU A 122 -14.77 -26.72 0.71
CA LEU A 122 -13.89 -27.85 0.41
C LEU A 122 -14.72 -29.12 0.31
N VAL A 123 -14.79 -29.70 -0.89
CA VAL A 123 -15.54 -30.92 -1.15
C VAL A 123 -14.77 -31.82 -2.10
N ALA A 124 -14.84 -33.13 -1.89
CA ALA A 124 -14.37 -34.11 -2.86
C ALA A 124 -15.39 -35.23 -3.04
N LYS A 125 -15.55 -35.69 -4.28
CA LYS A 125 -16.49 -36.77 -4.64
C LYS A 125 -16.03 -37.48 -5.90
N ARG A 126 -16.47 -38.73 -6.07
CA ARG A 126 -16.34 -39.43 -7.35
C ARG A 126 -17.51 -39.07 -8.25
N LEU A 127 -17.24 -38.70 -9.49
CA LEU A 127 -18.25 -38.46 -10.50
C LEU A 127 -18.77 -39.78 -11.06
N ARG A 128 -20.01 -39.79 -11.55
CA ARG A 128 -20.63 -40.99 -12.16
C ARG A 128 -19.84 -41.51 -13.34
N SER A 129 -19.16 -40.63 -14.07
CA SER A 129 -18.33 -40.94 -15.24
C SER A 129 -16.97 -41.57 -14.91
N GLY A 130 -16.60 -41.70 -13.63
CA GLY A 130 -15.33 -42.31 -13.20
C GLY A 130 -14.33 -41.37 -12.51
N PRO A 131 -14.07 -40.16 -13.02
CA PRO A 131 -13.12 -39.23 -12.39
C PRO A 131 -13.52 -38.80 -10.98
N GLY A 132 -12.53 -38.51 -10.16
CA GLY A 132 -12.68 -37.74 -8.93
C GLY A 132 -12.88 -36.26 -9.24
N TYR A 133 -13.57 -35.56 -8.35
CA TYR A 133 -13.73 -34.12 -8.34
C TYR A 133 -13.32 -33.61 -6.97
N VAL A 134 -12.53 -32.54 -6.92
CA VAL A 134 -12.19 -31.83 -5.69
C VAL A 134 -12.31 -30.33 -5.91
N ALA A 135 -13.09 -29.65 -5.06
CA ALA A 135 -13.14 -28.19 -5.00
C ALA A 135 -12.24 -27.69 -3.88
N LEU A 136 -11.38 -26.73 -4.23
CA LEU A 136 -10.35 -26.17 -3.38
C LEU A 136 -10.56 -24.66 -3.26
N PRO A 137 -11.32 -24.22 -2.24
CA PRO A 137 -11.63 -22.81 -2.05
C PRO A 137 -10.39 -22.03 -1.60
N GLY A 138 -10.40 -20.72 -1.85
CA GLY A 138 -9.42 -19.80 -1.28
C GLY A 138 -9.62 -19.73 0.23
N VAL A 139 -8.52 -19.84 0.97
CA VAL A 139 -8.55 -19.64 2.43
C VAL A 139 -7.46 -18.67 2.86
N GLN A 140 -7.83 -17.84 3.83
CA GLN A 140 -6.91 -17.00 4.59
C GLN A 140 -7.16 -17.27 6.07
N GLY A 141 -6.11 -17.17 6.87
CA GLY A 141 -6.19 -17.44 8.29
C GLY A 141 -4.84 -17.76 8.90
N SER A 142 -4.90 -18.26 10.13
CA SER A 142 -3.77 -18.71 10.92
C SER A 142 -3.09 -19.95 10.34
N THR A 143 -1.94 -20.32 10.91
CA THR A 143 -1.28 -21.61 10.63
C THR A 143 -2.24 -22.79 10.81
N HIS A 144 -3.08 -22.76 11.84
CA HIS A 144 -4.08 -23.81 12.10
C HIS A 144 -5.09 -23.95 10.95
N THR A 145 -5.53 -22.84 10.36
CA THR A 145 -6.39 -22.86 9.17
C THR A 145 -5.72 -23.59 8.01
N TYR A 146 -4.44 -23.35 7.76
CA TYR A 146 -3.71 -24.04 6.69
C TYR A 146 -3.50 -25.53 6.99
N ASP A 147 -3.23 -25.91 8.23
CA ASP A 147 -3.11 -27.31 8.65
C ASP A 147 -4.44 -28.05 8.51
N THR A 148 -5.54 -27.41 8.91
CA THR A 148 -6.91 -27.90 8.71
C THR A 148 -7.22 -28.07 7.23
N TYR A 149 -6.84 -27.11 6.39
CA TYR A 149 -7.03 -27.17 4.94
C TYR A 149 -6.34 -28.39 4.31
N VAL A 150 -5.07 -28.61 4.63
CA VAL A 150 -4.32 -29.76 4.11
C VAL A 150 -4.89 -31.08 4.63
N ARG A 151 -5.22 -31.16 5.94
CA ARG A 151 -5.79 -32.35 6.57
C ARG A 151 -7.13 -32.74 5.95
N GLN A 152 -8.07 -31.80 5.88
CA GLN A 152 -9.41 -32.04 5.34
C GLN A 152 -9.37 -32.32 3.84
N GLY A 153 -8.58 -31.57 3.07
CA GLY A 153 -8.41 -31.80 1.64
C GLY A 153 -7.88 -33.20 1.32
N ARG A 154 -6.83 -33.64 2.03
CA ARG A 154 -6.28 -35.00 1.86
C ARG A 154 -7.29 -36.07 2.26
N GLY A 155 -8.01 -35.88 3.37
CA GLY A 155 -9.04 -36.81 3.82
C GLY A 155 -10.19 -36.95 2.83
N ALA A 156 -10.67 -35.82 2.29
CA ALA A 156 -11.75 -35.81 1.32
C ALA A 156 -11.35 -36.51 0.01
N VAL A 157 -10.15 -36.21 -0.52
CA VAL A 157 -9.61 -36.86 -1.72
C VAL A 157 -9.49 -38.38 -1.51
N ALA A 158 -8.91 -38.82 -0.39
CA ALA A 158 -8.78 -40.24 -0.08
C ALA A 158 -10.15 -40.93 0.03
N ALA A 159 -11.13 -40.27 0.64
CA ALA A 159 -12.48 -40.80 0.76
C ALA A 159 -13.19 -40.97 -0.59
N ALA A 160 -12.99 -40.04 -1.52
CA ALA A 160 -13.54 -40.06 -2.87
C ALA A 160 -12.85 -41.09 -3.78
N ASP A 161 -11.58 -41.40 -3.52
CA ASP A 161 -10.78 -42.34 -4.31
C ASP A 161 -10.99 -43.82 -3.91
N ARG A 162 -11.74 -44.12 -2.85
CA ARG A 162 -11.94 -45.49 -2.34
C ARG A 162 -12.40 -46.53 -3.39
N LYS A 163 -13.01 -46.09 -4.50
CA LYS A 163 -13.48 -46.95 -5.60
C LYS A 163 -12.60 -46.85 -6.86
N GLY A 164 -11.43 -46.24 -6.77
CA GLY A 164 -10.52 -45.95 -7.88
C GLY A 164 -11.07 -44.84 -8.78
N ALA A 165 -10.62 -43.61 -8.57
CA ALA A 165 -10.80 -42.56 -9.56
C ALA A 165 -9.82 -42.77 -10.71
N CYS A 166 -10.28 -42.76 -11.96
CA CYS A 166 -9.42 -42.89 -13.14
C CYS A 166 -8.72 -41.57 -13.55
N GLY A 167 -8.92 -40.50 -12.78
CA GLY A 167 -8.42 -39.14 -13.03
C GLY A 167 -9.10 -38.11 -12.12
N TRP A 168 -8.68 -36.85 -12.14
CA TRP A 168 -9.19 -35.80 -11.26
C TRP A 168 -9.55 -34.50 -11.98
N VAL A 169 -10.70 -33.95 -11.63
CA VAL A 169 -11.06 -32.55 -11.87
C VAL A 169 -10.76 -31.76 -10.59
N VAL A 170 -9.86 -30.79 -10.70
CA VAL A 170 -9.51 -29.88 -9.61
C VAL A 170 -10.17 -28.53 -9.87
N ASP A 171 -11.19 -28.21 -9.09
CA ASP A 171 -11.91 -26.96 -9.18
C ASP A 171 -11.27 -25.90 -8.28
N LEU A 172 -10.67 -24.89 -8.91
CA LEU A 172 -10.06 -23.72 -8.28
C LEU A 172 -10.90 -22.44 -8.46
N ARG A 173 -12.14 -22.53 -8.97
CA ARG A 173 -12.96 -21.35 -9.26
C ARG A 173 -13.32 -20.53 -8.01
N GLY A 174 -13.41 -21.18 -6.85
CA GLY A 174 -13.59 -20.51 -5.56
C GLY A 174 -12.28 -20.04 -4.92
N LYS A 175 -11.14 -20.16 -5.61
CA LYS A 175 -9.84 -19.72 -5.13
C LYS A 175 -9.61 -18.25 -5.49
N GLU A 176 -10.16 -17.37 -4.67
CA GLU A 176 -9.81 -15.96 -4.67
C GLU A 176 -8.50 -15.76 -3.87
N GLY A 177 -7.69 -14.77 -4.25
CA GLY A 177 -6.30 -14.58 -3.81
C GLY A 177 -6.01 -14.88 -2.33
N GLY A 178 -4.97 -15.68 -2.09
CA GLY A 178 -4.49 -16.11 -0.78
C GLY A 178 -3.13 -16.81 -0.85
N SER A 179 -2.46 -16.98 0.29
CA SER A 179 -1.07 -17.46 0.42
C SER A 179 -0.77 -18.68 -0.47
N ARG A 180 0.36 -18.62 -1.22
CA ARG A 180 0.90 -19.69 -2.09
C ARG A 180 0.96 -21.06 -1.41
N ARG A 181 1.07 -21.10 -0.07
CA ARG A 181 1.14 -22.33 0.75
C ARG A 181 -0.09 -23.25 0.63
N THR A 182 -1.23 -22.77 0.16
CA THR A 182 -2.47 -23.57 0.02
C THR A 182 -2.45 -24.57 -1.14
N ALA A 183 -1.67 -24.33 -2.19
CA ALA A 183 -1.67 -25.16 -3.40
C ALA A 183 -0.70 -26.36 -3.34
N ASP A 184 0.52 -26.14 -2.85
CA ASP A 184 1.62 -27.11 -3.01
C ASP A 184 1.42 -28.40 -2.20
N GLY A 185 0.73 -28.32 -1.06
CA GLY A 185 0.51 -29.47 -0.17
C GLY A 185 -0.44 -30.54 -0.72
N LEU A 186 -1.35 -30.16 -1.63
CA LEU A 186 -2.42 -31.04 -2.12
C LEU A 186 -2.07 -31.73 -3.44
N VAL A 187 -1.37 -31.03 -4.34
CA VAL A 187 -1.00 -31.55 -5.67
C VAL A 187 0.00 -32.70 -5.57
N SER A 188 0.84 -32.72 -4.53
CA SER A 188 1.87 -33.75 -4.33
C SER A 188 1.35 -35.18 -4.10
N ARG A 189 0.05 -35.35 -3.82
CA ARG A 189 -0.58 -36.68 -3.68
C ARG A 189 -1.40 -37.10 -4.91
N LEU A 190 -1.87 -36.16 -5.72
CA LEU A 190 -2.59 -36.44 -6.97
C LEU A 190 -1.70 -37.06 -8.07
N ARG A 191 -0.38 -36.87 -7.98
CA ARG A 191 0.60 -37.54 -8.86
C ARG A 191 1.01 -38.95 -8.40
N ARG A 192 0.57 -39.38 -7.22
CA ARG A 192 0.96 -40.67 -6.60
C ARG A 192 -0.22 -41.64 -6.45
N LEU A 193 -1.32 -41.35 -7.15
CA LEU A 193 -2.42 -42.26 -7.46
C LEU A 193 -2.33 -42.57 -8.96
#